data_AF-A0A929IUZ9-F1
#
_entry.id   AF-A0A929IUZ9-F1
#
_cell.length_a   1.000
_cell.length_b   1.000
_cell.length_c   1.000
_cell.angle_alpha   90.00
_cell.angle_beta   90.00
_cell.angle_gamma   90.00
#
_symmetry.space_group_name_H-M   'P 1'
#
loop_
_entity.id
_entity.type
_entity.pdbx_description
1 polymer ?
#
loop_
_entity_poly.entity_id
_entity_poly.type
_entity_poly.pdbx_seq_one_letter_code
_entity_poly.pdbx_strand_id
1 'polypeptide(L)'
;MNKDKYFADMYVHLHPDSLFDDRESFEKELLEKELCESSGVFSVHFDDDERRSAMIVAYNPEAVSSDVLLEIIRKSYVAAVSVAGTLTRVSDSLATLNNK
;
A
#
# COMPACT_ATOMS: atom_id res chain seq x y z
N MET A 1 15.23 -1.97 23.77
CA MET A 1 14.29 -2.89 23.10
C MET A 1 14.19 -2.43 21.65
N ASN A 2 14.80 -3.18 20.72
CA ASN A 2 14.55 -2.96 19.30
C ASN A 2 13.11 -3.38 19.04
N LYS A 3 12.23 -2.43 18.75
CA LYS A 3 10.92 -2.76 18.18
C LYS A 3 11.19 -2.94 16.70
N ASP A 4 11.39 -4.19 16.27
CA ASP A 4 11.43 -4.52 14.85
C ASP A 4 10.18 -3.89 14.21
N LYS A 5 10.37 -2.91 13.32
CA LYS A 5 9.26 -2.31 12.59
C LYS A 5 9.02 -3.14 11.34
N TYR A 6 7.80 -3.63 11.19
CA TYR A 6 7.40 -4.38 10.01
C TYR A 6 6.64 -3.45 9.06
N PHE A 7 6.90 -3.59 7.77
CA PHE A 7 6.01 -3.08 6.73
C PHE A 7 5.62 -4.24 5.83
N ALA A 8 4.41 -4.17 5.29
CA ALA A 8 3.91 -5.14 4.34
C ALA A 8 3.49 -4.41 3.07
N ASP A 9 3.75 -5.05 1.94
CA ASP A 9 3.27 -4.61 0.65
C ASP A 9 2.12 -5.50 0.23
N MET A 10 0.96 -4.90 -0.07
CA MET A 10 -0.20 -5.58 -0.64
C MET A 10 -0.30 -5.22 -2.13
N TYR A 11 -0.34 -6.25 -2.97
CA TYR A 11 -0.61 -6.12 -4.39
C TYR A 11 -2.10 -6.34 -4.65
N VAL A 12 -2.75 -5.33 -5.23
CA VAL A 12 -4.18 -5.32 -5.51
C VAL A 12 -4.39 -5.26 -7.01
N HIS A 13 -5.06 -6.25 -7.58
CA HIS A 13 -5.52 -6.19 -8.94
C HIS A 13 -6.84 -5.42 -9.00
N LEU A 14 -6.91 -4.52 -9.97
CA LEU A 14 -8.03 -3.65 -10.24
C LEU A 14 -8.64 -4.07 -11.58
N HIS A 15 -9.97 -4.04 -11.68
CA HIS A 15 -10.60 -4.38 -12.95
C HIS A 15 -10.26 -3.30 -14.00
N PRO A 16 -9.96 -3.66 -15.26
CA PRO A 16 -9.60 -2.68 -16.30
C PRO A 16 -10.63 -1.57 -16.48
N ASP A 17 -11.91 -1.91 -16.40
CA ASP A 17 -13.02 -0.95 -16.53
C ASP A 17 -13.13 0.03 -15.35
N SER A 18 -12.38 -0.19 -14.26
CA SER A 18 -12.29 0.71 -13.12
C SER A 18 -11.19 1.75 -13.27
N LEU A 19 -10.33 1.63 -14.28
CA LEU A 19 -9.24 2.57 -14.50
C LEU A 19 -9.80 3.84 -15.12
N PHE A 20 -9.94 4.87 -14.28
CA PHE A 20 -10.27 6.22 -14.74
C PHE A 20 -9.08 6.83 -15.48
N ASP A 21 -9.36 7.74 -16.42
CA ASP A 21 -8.35 8.51 -17.18
C ASP A 21 -7.43 9.37 -16.29
N ASP A 22 -7.75 9.53 -15.00
CA ASP A 22 -7.03 10.38 -14.04
C ASP A 22 -6.54 9.59 -12.83
N ARG A 23 -5.68 8.59 -13.09
CA ARG A 23 -5.09 7.72 -12.06
C ARG A 23 -4.36 8.52 -10.98
N GLU A 24 -3.61 9.54 -11.37
CA GLU A 24 -2.76 10.35 -10.48
C GLU A 24 -3.58 11.19 -9.51
N SER A 25 -4.65 11.85 -9.98
CA SER A 25 -5.55 12.59 -9.07
C SER A 25 -6.27 11.65 -8.11
N PHE A 26 -6.57 10.42 -8.55
CA PHE A 26 -7.23 9.43 -7.71
C PHE A 26 -6.29 8.80 -6.67
N GLU A 27 -5.02 8.51 -7.02
CA GLU A 27 -3.99 8.09 -6.04
C GLU A 27 -3.95 9.08 -4.89
N LYS A 28 -3.84 10.37 -5.25
CA LYS A 28 -3.77 11.45 -4.28
C LYS A 28 -5.03 11.54 -3.44
N GLU A 29 -6.22 11.42 -4.03
CA GLU A 29 -7.48 11.46 -3.29
C GLU A 29 -7.66 10.27 -2.35
N LEU A 30 -7.36 9.04 -2.79
CA LEU A 30 -7.44 7.83 -1.97
C LEU A 30 -6.44 7.89 -0.81
N LEU A 31 -5.21 8.34 -1.09
CA LEU A 31 -4.17 8.53 -0.09
C LEU A 31 -4.58 9.61 0.92
N GLU A 32 -5.03 10.77 0.45
CA GLU A 32 -5.35 11.92 1.30
C GLU A 32 -6.63 11.74 2.12
N LYS A 33 -7.68 11.13 1.57
CA LYS A 33 -9.00 11.05 2.23
C LYS A 33 -9.21 9.78 3.04
N GLU A 34 -8.84 8.62 2.50
CA GLU A 34 -9.30 7.34 3.07
C GLU A 34 -8.18 6.55 3.73
N LEU A 35 -6.93 6.70 3.25
CA LEU A 35 -5.80 5.90 3.72
C LEU A 35 -4.86 6.65 4.68
N CYS A 36 -4.66 7.96 4.54
CA CYS A 36 -3.91 8.77 5.53
C CYS A 36 -4.66 8.94 6.85
N GLU A 37 -6.00 8.91 6.84
CA GLU A 37 -6.78 8.87 8.09
C GLU A 37 -6.61 7.52 8.81
N SER A 38 -6.27 6.45 8.07
CA SER A 38 -5.91 5.16 8.65
C SER A 38 -4.45 5.17 9.11
N SER A 39 -4.23 4.95 10.42
CA SER A 39 -2.96 5.15 11.12
C SER A 39 -1.86 4.11 10.81
N GLY A 40 -1.78 3.63 9.57
CA GLY A 40 -0.90 2.54 9.19
C GLY A 40 -0.48 2.49 7.72
N VAL A 41 -0.98 3.36 6.82
CA VAL A 41 -0.57 3.33 5.41
C VAL A 41 0.61 4.27 5.18
N PHE A 42 1.65 3.76 4.52
CA PHE A 42 2.85 4.52 4.20
C PHE A 42 2.80 5.10 2.79
N SER A 43 2.35 4.30 1.82
CA SER A 43 2.22 4.74 0.44
C SER A 43 1.26 3.86 -0.37
N VAL A 44 0.78 4.42 -1.48
CA VAL A 44 -0.06 3.76 -2.48
C VAL A 44 0.39 4.23 -3.85
N HIS A 45 0.65 3.29 -4.75
CA HIS A 45 1.04 3.58 -6.12
C HIS A 45 0.41 2.57 -7.07
N PHE A 46 -0.04 3.01 -8.24
CA PHE A 46 -0.36 2.11 -9.34
C PHE A 46 0.90 1.45 -9.89
N ASP A 47 0.74 0.24 -10.42
CA ASP A 47 1.80 -0.39 -11.20
C ASP A 47 1.99 0.40 -12.50
N ASP A 48 3.24 0.80 -12.77
CA ASP A 48 3.63 1.54 -13.98
C ASP A 48 3.48 0.69 -15.25
N ASP A 49 3.34 -0.63 -15.13
CA ASP A 49 2.96 -1.49 -16.25
C ASP A 49 1.49 -1.22 -16.61
N GLU A 50 1.26 -0.40 -17.63
CA GLU A 50 -0.08 -0.04 -18.14
C GLU A 50 -0.99 -1.25 -18.41
N ARG A 51 -0.41 -2.43 -18.64
CA ARG A 51 -1.14 -3.69 -18.87
C ARG A 51 -1.59 -4.37 -17.58
N ARG A 52 -0.96 -4.04 -16.45
CA ARG A 52 -1.33 -4.52 -15.13
C ARG A 52 -2.17 -3.44 -14.48
N SER A 53 -3.48 -3.60 -14.60
CA SER A 53 -4.44 -2.86 -13.78
C SER A 53 -4.22 -3.25 -12.31
N ALA A 54 -3.24 -2.67 -11.66
CA ALA A 54 -2.81 -3.07 -10.34
C ALA A 54 -2.29 -1.89 -9.53
N MET A 55 -2.32 -2.06 -8.21
CA MET A 55 -1.94 -1.07 -7.22
C MET A 55 -1.17 -1.77 -6.10
N ILE A 56 -0.14 -1.09 -5.62
CA ILE A 56 0.72 -1.53 -4.53
C ILE A 56 0.44 -0.62 -3.34
N VAL A 57 0.14 -1.23 -2.19
CA VAL A 57 -0.12 -0.52 -0.93
C VAL A 57 0.93 -0.96 0.08
N ALA A 58 1.77 -0.03 0.52
CA ALA A 58 2.72 -0.24 1.59
C ALA A 58 2.11 0.21 2.93
N TYR A 59 2.07 -0.68 3.93
CA TYR A 59 1.41 -0.41 5.20
C TYR A 59 2.11 -1.09 6.38
N ASN A 60 1.80 -0.62 7.59
CA ASN A 60 2.16 -1.26 8.85
C ASN A 60 1.11 -2.32 9.20
N PRO A 61 1.43 -3.62 9.10
CA PRO A 61 0.49 -4.70 9.42
C PRO A 61 0.14 -4.77 10.91
N GLU A 62 0.87 -4.09 11.80
CA GLU A 62 0.50 -3.97 13.22
C GLU A 62 -0.58 -2.90 13.46
N ALA A 63 -0.77 -1.97 12.52
CA ALA A 63 -1.73 -0.87 12.65
C ALA A 63 -3.01 -1.10 11.84
N VAL A 64 -2.90 -1.73 10.67
CA VAL A 64 -4.04 -2.03 9.79
C VAL A 64 -3.81 -3.36 9.08
N SER A 65 -4.85 -4.16 8.89
CA SER A 65 -4.76 -5.42 8.14
C SER A 65 -5.00 -5.21 6.65
N SER A 66 -4.48 -6.12 5.82
CA SER A 66 -4.74 -6.15 4.38
C SER A 66 -6.22 -6.21 4.04
N ASP A 67 -7.03 -6.89 4.86
CA ASP A 67 -8.46 -7.05 4.62
C ASP A 67 -9.21 -5.72 4.77
N VAL A 68 -8.88 -4.95 5.81
CA VAL A 68 -9.43 -3.61 6.03
C VAL A 68 -9.02 -2.67 4.89
N LEU A 69 -7.76 -2.73 4.47
CA LEU A 69 -7.28 -1.95 3.32
C LEU A 69 -8.02 -2.33 2.04
N LEU A 70 -8.22 -3.61 1.78
CA LEU A 70 -8.96 -4.08 0.60
C LEU A 70 -10.42 -3.62 0.63
N GLU A 71 -11.08 -3.63 1.79
CA GLU A 71 -12.45 -3.10 1.93
C GLU A 71 -12.52 -1.59 1.64
N ILE A 72 -11.55 -0.81 2.11
CA ILE A 72 -11.45 0.62 1.82
C ILE A 72 -11.28 0.82 0.30
N ILE A 73 -10.37 0.09 -0.32
CA ILE A 73 -10.12 0.17 -1.77
C ILE A 73 -11.38 -0.22 -2.55
N ARG A 74 -12.14 -1.22 -2.09
CA ARG A 74 -13.37 -1.67 -2.74
C ARG A 74 -14.51 -0.66 -2.72
N LYS A 75 -14.49 0.34 -1.84
CA LYS A 75 -15.46 1.46 -1.91
C LYS A 75 -15.38 2.19 -3.23
N SER A 76 -14.17 2.33 -3.78
CA SER A 76 -13.91 3.02 -5.04
C SER A 76 -13.67 2.05 -6.20
N TYR A 77 -13.17 0.85 -5.90
CA TYR A 77 -12.85 -0.21 -6.85
C TYR A 77 -13.60 -1.49 -6.49
N VAL A 78 -14.91 -1.53 -6.75
CA VAL A 78 -15.80 -2.63 -6.30
C VAL A 78 -15.31 -4.02 -6.69
N ALA A 79 -14.62 -4.15 -7.83
CA ALA A 79 -14.07 -5.40 -8.34
C ALA A 79 -12.60 -5.64 -7.95
N ALA A 80 -12.02 -4.87 -7.03
CA ALA A 80 -10.64 -5.04 -6.59
C ALA A 80 -10.42 -6.36 -5.85
N VAL A 81 -9.29 -6.99 -6.12
CA VAL A 81 -8.88 -8.28 -5.53
C VAL A 81 -7.44 -8.17 -5.05
N SER A 82 -7.18 -8.52 -3.79
CA SER A 82 -5.82 -8.70 -3.30
C SER A 82 -5.22 -9.99 -3.88
N VAL A 83 -4.03 -9.89 -4.46
CA VAL A 83 -3.37 -10.99 -5.18
C VAL A 83 -2.18 -11.56 -4.39
N ALA A 84 -1.46 -10.72 -3.63
CA ALA A 84 -0.34 -11.14 -2.81
C ALA A 84 -0.02 -10.11 -1.72
N GLY A 85 0.44 -10.59 -0.56
CA GLY A 85 1.01 -9.76 0.51
C GLY A 85 2.43 -10.22 0.82
N THR A 86 3.41 -9.32 0.81
CA THR A 86 4.78 -9.63 1.24
C THR A 86 5.09 -8.86 2.52
N LEU A 87 5.53 -9.56 3.56
CA LEU A 87 5.93 -8.95 4.83
C LEU A 87 7.44 -8.73 4.84
N THR A 88 7.86 -7.48 5.04
CA THR A 88 9.28 -7.09 5.11
C THR A 88 9.62 -6.58 6.51
N ARG A 89 10.70 -7.12 7.09
CA ARG A 89 11.22 -6.66 8.38
C ARG A 89 12.23 -5.54 8.18
N VAL A 90 12.00 -4.37 8.77
CA VAL A 90 13.02 -3.33 8.90
C VAL A 90 13.91 -3.70 10.07
N SER A 91 15.17 -4.03 9.79
CA SER A 91 16.18 -4.21 10.82
C SER A 91 16.93 -2.87 10.98
N ASP A 92 17.00 -2.32 12.19
CA ASP A 92 17.78 -1.11 12.48
C ASP A 92 19.27 -1.34 12.21
N SER A 93 19.74 -1.12 10.98
CA SER A 93 21.15 -1.28 10.61
C SER A 93 21.71 -0.04 9.92
N LEU A 94 21.50 1.13 10.54
CA LEU A 94 22.20 2.38 10.20
C LEU A 94 23.10 2.91 11.34
N ALA A 95 23.37 2.12 12.39
CA ALA A 95 24.16 2.57 13.53
C ALA A 95 25.69 2.28 13.44
N THR A 96 26.22 1.75 12.33
CA THR A 96 27.63 1.29 12.27
C THR A 96 28.47 1.81 11.10
N LEU A 97 28.10 2.94 10.50
CA LEU A 97 28.88 3.53 9.39
C LEU A 97 29.66 4.82 9.70
N ASN A 98 29.73 5.28 10.96
CA ASN A 98 30.50 6.49 11.32
C ASN A 98 31.47 6.32 12.50
N ASN A 99 32.11 5.15 12.62
CA ASN A 99 33.31 5.00 13.46
C ASN A 99 34.44 4.37 12.65
N LYS A 100 35.11 5.18 11.83
CA LYS A 100 36.50 4.95 11.42
C LYS A 100 37.16 6.25 11.00
#